data_AF-A0A6C0HE46-F1
#
_entry.id   AF-A0A6C0HE46-F1
#
_cell.length_a   1.000
_cell.length_b   1.000
_cell.length_c   1.000
_cell.angle_alpha   90.00
_cell.angle_beta   90.00
_cell.angle_gamma   90.00
#
_symmetry.space_group_name_H-M   'P 1'
#
loop_
_entity.id
_entity.type
_entity.pdbx_description
1 polymer ?
#
loop_
_entity_poly.entity_id
_entity_poly.type
_entity_poly.pdbx_seq_one_letter_code
_entity_poly.pdbx_strand_id
1 'polypeptide(L)'
;MNEDIKLIILLGVCSYIIDIYSGKNTYYKSCYNKYNVQIELLIHHILNIYAQFGWLSNNKILLQGYVISCIILLCHWNANNDRCILTEKINKKCNIPIEKPFRDILYAIGFKHLKYYNILHRIYIFVTGIIALYKLSKL
;
A
#
# COMPACT_ATOMS: atom_id res chain seq x y z
N MET A 1 -14.49 -7.75 -15.95
CA MET A 1 -13.47 -7.10 -15.08
C MET A 1 -12.12 -7.27 -15.74
N ASN A 2 -11.36 -6.18 -15.91
CA ASN A 2 -10.02 -6.20 -16.52
C ASN A 2 -9.07 -7.16 -15.76
N GLU A 3 -8.25 -7.95 -16.46
CA GLU A 3 -7.30 -8.90 -15.86
C GLU A 3 -6.32 -8.21 -14.89
N ASP A 4 -5.88 -6.99 -15.19
CA ASP A 4 -5.01 -6.20 -14.31
C ASP A 4 -5.69 -5.90 -12.97
N ILE A 5 -6.99 -5.58 -12.99
CA ILE A 5 -7.79 -5.33 -11.77
C ILE A 5 -7.90 -6.63 -10.96
N LYS A 6 -8.18 -7.77 -11.62
CA LYS A 6 -8.23 -9.07 -10.95
C LYS A 6 -6.92 -9.38 -10.25
N LEU A 7 -5.78 -9.14 -10.91
CA LEU A 7 -4.46 -9.38 -10.35
C LEU A 7 -4.17 -8.49 -9.14
N ILE A 8 -4.48 -7.19 -9.22
CA ILE A 8 -4.32 -6.25 -8.09
C ILE A 8 -5.16 -6.69 -6.89
N ILE A 9 -6.43 -7.06 -7.12
CA ILE A 9 -7.32 -7.53 -6.05
C ILE A 9 -6.78 -8.83 -5.46
N LEU A 10 -6.37 -9.79 -6.30
CA LEU A 10 -5.84 -11.08 -5.85
C LEU A 10 -4.60 -10.90 -4.97
N LEU A 11 -3.61 -10.14 -5.45
CA LEU A 11 -2.40 -9.86 -4.69
C LEU A 11 -2.70 -9.09 -3.39
N GLY A 12 -3.66 -8.16 -3.42
CA GLY A 12 -4.11 -7.42 -2.24
C GLY A 12 -4.71 -8.35 -1.18
N VAL A 13 -5.59 -9.27 -1.61
CA VAL A 13 -6.18 -10.29 -0.74
C VAL A 13 -5.12 -11.23 -0.17
N CYS A 14 -4.19 -11.72 -1.00
CA CYS A 14 -3.08 -12.57 -0.54
C CYS A 14 -2.20 -11.86 0.49
N SER A 15 -1.80 -10.60 0.22
CA SER A 15 -1.02 -9.78 1.13
C SER A 15 -1.74 -9.58 2.47
N TYR A 16 -3.03 -9.28 2.43
CA TYR A 16 -3.88 -9.16 3.61
C TYR A 16 -3.94 -10.47 4.43
N ILE A 17 -4.15 -11.61 3.78
CA ILE A 17 -4.19 -12.91 4.45
C ILE A 17 -2.86 -13.18 5.15
N ILE A 18 -1.73 -12.99 4.47
CA ILE A 18 -0.38 -13.21 5.03
C ILE A 18 -0.16 -12.31 6.25
N ASP A 19 -0.50 -11.03 6.16
CA ASP A 19 -0.35 -10.08 7.26
C ASP A 19 -1.20 -10.48 8.48
N ILE A 20 -2.48 -10.76 8.26
CA ILE A 20 -3.41 -11.14 9.32
C ILE A 20 -2.98 -12.44 10.01
N TYR A 21 -2.64 -13.49 9.26
CA TYR A 21 -2.23 -14.77 9.85
C TYR A 21 -0.93 -14.65 10.63
N SER A 22 0.06 -13.93 10.10
CA SER A 22 1.35 -13.74 10.77
C SER A 22 1.29 -12.77 11.97
N GLY A 23 0.29 -11.87 12.00
CA GLY A 23 0.14 -10.84 13.03
C GLY A 23 -0.93 -11.13 14.08
N LYS A 24 -1.79 -12.13 13.87
CA LYS A 24 -2.99 -12.40 14.68
C LYS A 24 -2.73 -12.42 16.18
N ASN A 25 -1.71 -13.18 16.60
CA ASN A 25 -1.44 -13.42 18.02
C ASN A 25 -0.49 -12.38 18.65
N THR A 26 0.04 -11.45 17.85
CA THR A 26 1.05 -10.48 18.26
C THR A 26 0.58 -9.06 17.94
N TYR A 27 0.72 -8.64 16.69
CA TYR A 27 0.49 -7.28 16.22
C TYR A 27 -1.00 -6.87 16.27
N TYR A 28 -1.91 -7.77 15.89
CA TYR A 28 -3.36 -7.49 15.82
C TYR A 28 -4.16 -8.07 16.97
N LYS A 29 -3.51 -8.55 18.05
CA LYS A 29 -4.15 -9.29 19.15
C LYS A 29 -5.39 -8.59 19.73
N SER A 30 -5.38 -7.27 19.83
CA SER A 30 -6.46 -6.45 20.41
C SER A 30 -7.63 -6.16 19.45
N CYS A 31 -7.47 -6.38 18.15
CA CYS A 31 -8.38 -5.90 17.12
C CYS A 31 -8.69 -6.92 16.01
N TYR A 32 -8.08 -8.10 16.03
CA TYR A 32 -8.24 -9.13 15.01
C TYR A 32 -9.71 -9.49 14.73
N ASN A 33 -10.56 -9.54 15.77
CA ASN A 33 -11.99 -9.87 15.60
C ASN A 33 -12.88 -8.66 15.21
N LYS A 34 -12.32 -7.44 15.11
CA LYS A 34 -13.11 -6.24 14.79
C LYS A 34 -13.35 -6.16 13.29
N TYR A 35 -14.57 -6.46 12.84
CA TYR A 35 -14.96 -6.44 11.41
C TYR A 35 -14.55 -5.16 10.67
N ASN A 36 -14.83 -3.99 11.25
CA ASN A 36 -14.47 -2.70 10.64
C ASN A 36 -12.97 -2.53 10.43
N VAL A 37 -12.14 -3.11 11.31
CA VAL A 37 -10.67 -3.09 11.16
C VAL A 37 -10.24 -4.03 10.03
N GLN A 38 -10.87 -5.20 9.92
CA GLN A 38 -10.56 -6.17 8.87
C GLN A 38 -10.87 -5.62 7.47
N ILE A 39 -12.01 -4.93 7.31
CA ILE A 39 -12.33 -4.23 6.04
C ILE A 39 -11.30 -3.15 5.74
N GLU A 40 -10.99 -2.28 6.70
CA GLU A 40 -10.02 -1.20 6.49
C GLU A 40 -8.63 -1.73 6.14
N LEU A 41 -8.19 -2.81 6.79
CA LEU A 41 -6.94 -3.52 6.49
C LEU A 41 -6.96 -4.08 5.07
N LEU A 42 -8.02 -4.79 4.67
CA LEU A 42 -8.14 -5.35 3.33
C LEU A 42 -8.08 -4.25 2.25
N ILE A 43 -8.84 -3.17 2.43
CA ILE A 43 -8.81 -2.02 1.51
C ILE A 43 -7.40 -1.42 1.45
N HIS A 44 -6.74 -1.26 2.60
CA HIS A 44 -5.38 -0.73 2.64
C HIS A 44 -4.39 -1.62 1.87
N HIS A 45 -4.48 -2.95 2.02
CA HIS A 45 -3.64 -3.89 1.26
C HIS A 45 -3.90 -3.79 -0.25
N ILE A 46 -5.15 -3.73 -0.69
CA ILE A 46 -5.48 -3.57 -2.12
C ILE A 46 -4.93 -2.24 -2.67
N LEU A 47 -5.15 -1.14 -1.95
CA LEU A 47 -4.61 0.18 -2.34
C LEU A 47 -3.08 0.18 -2.37
N ASN A 48 -2.44 -0.49 -1.41
CA ASN A 48 -1.00 -0.57 -1.35
C ASN A 48 -0.43 -1.41 -2.50
N ILE A 49 -1.04 -2.54 -2.86
CA ILE A 49 -0.66 -3.31 -4.05
C ILE A 49 -0.84 -2.47 -5.31
N TYR A 50 -1.94 -1.71 -5.42
CA TYR A 50 -2.13 -0.81 -6.54
C TYR A 50 -1.05 0.29 -6.60
N ALA A 51 -0.71 0.92 -5.47
CA ALA A 51 0.34 1.92 -5.39
C ALA A 51 1.73 1.37 -5.74
N GLN A 52 1.99 0.10 -5.42
CA GLN A 52 3.25 -0.56 -5.74
C GLN A 52 3.31 -1.02 -7.20
N PHE A 53 2.26 -1.66 -7.72
CA PHE A 53 2.33 -2.40 -8.99
C PHE A 53 1.43 -1.84 -10.10
N GLY A 54 0.61 -0.82 -9.83
CA GLY A 54 -0.36 -0.30 -10.81
C GLY A 54 0.26 0.23 -12.11
N TRP A 55 1.52 0.69 -12.08
CA TRP A 55 2.28 1.10 -13.27
C TRP A 55 2.52 -0.04 -14.28
N LEU A 56 2.44 -1.31 -13.84
CA LEU A 56 2.58 -2.47 -14.72
C LEU A 56 1.35 -2.66 -15.63
N SER A 57 0.19 -2.10 -15.28
CA SER A 57 -1.03 -2.20 -16.08
C SER A 57 -0.87 -1.62 -17.48
N ASN A 58 -1.52 -2.22 -18.48
CA ASN A 58 -1.61 -1.66 -19.83
C ASN A 58 -2.97 -0.99 -20.09
N ASN A 59 -3.80 -0.86 -19.06
CA ASN A 59 -5.09 -0.19 -19.16
C ASN A 59 -4.94 1.32 -18.94
N LYS A 60 -5.43 2.11 -19.90
CA LYS A 60 -5.36 3.58 -19.87
C LYS A 60 -5.96 4.18 -18.60
N ILE A 61 -7.12 3.71 -18.16
CA ILE A 61 -7.82 4.23 -16.98
C ILE A 61 -7.03 3.92 -15.70
N LEU A 62 -6.51 2.70 -15.57
CA LEU A 62 -5.67 2.32 -14.42
C LEU A 62 -4.38 3.12 -14.39
N LEU A 63 -3.69 3.30 -15.52
CA LEU A 63 -2.47 4.10 -15.55
C LEU A 63 -2.74 5.57 -15.18
N GLN A 64 -3.83 6.16 -15.67
CA GLN A 64 -4.24 7.52 -15.28
C GLN A 64 -4.49 7.61 -13.77
N GLY A 65 -5.26 6.67 -13.21
CA GLY A 65 -5.50 6.59 -11.78
C GLY A 65 -4.21 6.40 -10.98
N TYR A 66 -3.25 5.64 -11.50
CA TYR A 66 -1.97 5.37 -10.84
C TYR A 66 -1.11 6.64 -10.76
N VAL A 67 -1.01 7.39 -11.85
CA VAL A 67 -0.29 8.67 -11.88
C VAL A 67 -0.89 9.65 -10.87
N ILE A 68 -2.22 9.79 -10.83
CA ILE A 68 -2.92 10.63 -9.84
C ILE A 68 -2.61 10.13 -8.42
N SER A 69 -2.64 8.82 -8.21
CA SER A 69 -2.35 8.21 -6.90
C SER A 69 -0.92 8.47 -6.45
N CYS A 70 0.06 8.46 -7.36
CA CYS A 70 1.46 8.80 -7.04
C CYS A 70 1.57 10.23 -6.51
N ILE A 71 0.90 11.20 -7.17
CA ILE A 71 0.89 12.60 -6.73
C ILE A 71 0.24 12.71 -5.34
N ILE A 72 -0.92 12.09 -5.15
CA ILE A 72 -1.63 12.10 -3.86
C ILE A 72 -0.76 11.51 -2.76
N LEU A 73 -0.10 10.37 -2.99
CA LEU A 73 0.76 9.70 -2.01
C LEU A 73 1.99 10.55 -1.64
N LEU A 74 2.64 11.17 -2.63
CA LEU A 74 3.80 12.04 -2.40
C LEU A 74 3.41 13.27 -1.57
N CYS A 75 2.30 13.92 -1.90
CA CYS A 75 1.76 15.05 -1.14
C CYS A 75 1.38 14.63 0.28
N HIS A 76 0.67 13.51 0.41
CA HIS A 76 0.22 12.96 1.69
C HIS A 76 1.38 12.65 2.63
N TRP A 77 2.42 11.96 2.16
CA TRP A 77 3.59 11.68 3.00
C TRP A 77 4.41 12.93 3.32
N ASN A 78 4.50 13.89 2.39
CA ASN A 78 5.14 15.17 2.68
C ASN A 78 4.39 15.95 3.77
N ALA A 79 3.06 15.95 3.73
CA ALA A 79 2.23 16.63 4.73
C ALA A 79 2.18 15.93 6.09
N ASN A 80 2.41 14.60 6.13
CA ASN A 80 2.22 13.79 7.33
C ASN A 80 3.50 13.10 7.85
N ASN A 81 4.67 13.74 7.72
CA ASN A 81 5.96 13.24 8.22
C ASN A 81 6.27 11.79 7.81
N ASP A 82 6.11 11.47 6.51
CA ASP A 82 6.27 10.12 5.94
C ASP A 82 5.31 9.04 6.49
N ARG A 83 4.24 9.43 7.21
CA ARG A 83 3.26 8.47 7.76
C ARG A 83 2.00 8.41 6.92
N CYS A 84 1.40 7.22 6.85
CA CYS A 84 0.11 7.03 6.20
C CYS A 84 -1.04 7.16 7.22
N ILE A 85 -1.94 8.12 7.02
CA ILE A 85 -3.12 8.33 7.90
C ILE A 85 -3.95 7.04 8.07
N LEU A 86 -4.11 6.23 7.02
CA LEU A 86 -4.84 4.96 7.12
C LEU A 86 -4.12 3.96 8.04
N THR A 87 -2.79 3.92 8.01
CA THR A 87 -1.98 3.12 8.96
C THR A 87 -2.18 3.64 10.37
N GLU A 88 -2.09 4.95 10.58
CA GLU A 88 -2.26 5.55 11.92
C GLU A 88 -3.65 5.26 12.49
N LYS A 89 -4.70 5.32 11.66
CA LYS A 89 -6.07 5.00 12.05
C LYS A 89 -6.19 3.54 12.51
N ILE A 90 -5.62 2.60 11.76
CA ILE A 90 -5.63 1.17 12.11
C ILE A 90 -4.80 0.93 13.38
N ASN A 91 -3.61 1.52 13.48
CA ASN A 91 -2.75 1.41 14.65
C ASN A 91 -3.48 1.88 15.91
N LYS A 92 -4.17 3.03 15.86
CA LYS A 92 -5.00 3.54 16.95
C LYS A 92 -6.12 2.56 17.33
N LYS A 93 -6.85 1.99 16.35
CA LYS A 93 -7.92 1.00 16.61
C LYS A 93 -7.43 -0.33 17.21
N CYS A 94 -6.15 -0.63 17.00
CA CYS A 94 -5.46 -1.83 17.44
C CYS A 94 -4.52 -1.63 18.63
N ASN A 95 -4.49 -0.45 19.26
CA ASN A 95 -3.55 -0.13 20.35
C ASN A 95 -2.08 -0.42 19.97
N ILE A 96 -1.72 -0.17 18.73
CA ILE A 96 -0.37 -0.32 18.20
C ILE A 96 0.30 1.07 18.21
N PRO A 97 1.59 1.19 18.59
CA PRO A 97 2.29 2.47 18.51
C PRO A 97 2.18 3.09 17.12
N ILE A 98 1.94 4.40 17.05
CA ILE A 98 1.63 5.11 15.81
C ILE A 98 2.81 5.06 14.83
N GLU A 99 4.02 4.93 15.35
CA GLU A 99 5.29 4.85 14.61
C GLU A 99 5.49 3.50 13.93
N LYS A 100 4.72 2.46 14.28
CA LYS A 100 4.87 1.15 13.66
C LYS A 100 4.40 1.18 12.20
N PRO A 101 5.23 0.69 11.26
CA PRO A 101 4.89 0.71 9.84
C PRO A 101 3.77 -0.29 9.55
N PHE A 102 3.06 -0.04 8.45
CA PHE A 102 2.10 -1.00 7.91
C PHE A 102 2.79 -2.30 7.46
N ARG A 103 2.23 -3.45 7.83
CA ARG A 103 2.77 -4.79 7.55
C ARG A 103 2.32 -5.31 6.17
N ASP A 104 2.73 -4.63 5.11
CA ASP A 104 2.49 -5.04 3.73
C ASP A 104 3.55 -6.02 3.20
N ILE A 105 3.49 -6.33 1.91
CA ILE A 105 4.48 -7.19 1.26
C ILE A 105 5.92 -6.67 1.40
N LEU A 106 6.14 -5.34 1.37
CA LEU A 106 7.48 -4.75 1.55
C LEU A 106 7.97 -4.90 3.00
N TYR A 107 7.08 -4.91 3.97
CA TYR A 107 7.40 -5.29 5.35
C TYR A 107 7.79 -6.77 5.42
N ALA A 108 7.00 -7.65 4.79
CA ALA A 108 7.22 -9.10 4.84
C ALA A 108 8.58 -9.52 4.26
N ILE A 109 9.03 -8.87 3.18
CA ILE A 109 10.36 -9.11 2.59
C ILE A 109 11.48 -8.31 3.26
N GLY A 110 11.18 -7.53 4.31
CA GLY A 110 12.15 -6.79 5.11
C GLY A 110 12.63 -5.46 4.54
N PHE A 111 12.13 -5.02 3.39
CA PHE A 111 12.50 -3.73 2.77
C PHE A 111 12.21 -2.54 3.69
N LYS A 112 11.13 -2.61 4.49
CA LYS A 112 10.79 -1.55 5.46
C LYS A 112 11.75 -1.44 6.64
N HIS A 113 12.65 -2.41 6.83
CA HIS A 113 13.68 -2.36 7.89
C HIS A 113 14.96 -1.65 7.44
N LEU A 114 15.05 -1.25 6.17
CA LEU A 114 16.20 -0.52 5.66
C LEU A 114 16.23 0.91 6.22
N LYS A 115 17.41 1.37 6.65
CA LYS A 115 17.63 2.71 7.23
C LYS A 115 17.13 3.84 6.31
N TYR A 116 17.27 3.66 4.99
CA TYR A 116 16.91 4.66 3.98
C TYR A 116 15.60 4.32 3.24
N TYR A 117 14.73 3.50 3.84
CA TYR A 117 13.49 3.03 3.20
C TYR A 117 12.64 4.17 2.63
N ASN A 118 12.40 5.25 3.40
CA ASN A 118 11.54 6.36 2.95
C ASN A 118 12.09 7.02 1.67
N ILE A 119 13.40 7.24 1.60
CA ILE A 119 14.05 7.85 0.44
C ILE A 119 13.95 6.91 -0.77
N LEU A 120 14.28 5.63 -0.58
CA LEU A 120 14.19 4.62 -1.64
C LEU A 120 12.76 4.47 -2.16
N HIS A 121 11.77 4.50 -1.27
CA HIS A 121 10.37 4.38 -1.64
C HIS A 121 9.86 5.61 -2.41
N ARG A 122 10.30 6.82 -2.04
CA ARG A 122 9.98 8.05 -2.79
C ARG A 122 10.59 8.03 -4.19
N ILE A 123 11.85 7.60 -4.32
CA ILE A 123 12.51 7.42 -5.62
C ILE A 123 11.76 6.39 -6.45
N TYR A 124 11.38 5.26 -5.84
CA TYR A 124 10.59 4.22 -6.49
C TYR A 124 9.28 4.77 -7.09
N ILE A 125 8.47 5.46 -6.29
CA ILE A 125 7.19 6.04 -6.76
C ILE A 125 7.41 7.07 -7.86
N PHE A 126 8.44 7.89 -7.75
CA PHE A 126 8.76 8.87 -8.78
C PHE A 126 9.11 8.19 -10.12
N VAL A 127 9.99 7.19 -10.09
CA VAL A 127 10.40 6.43 -11.28
C VAL A 127 9.22 5.68 -11.90
N THR A 128 8.42 4.97 -11.09
CA THR A 128 7.25 4.23 -11.60
C THR A 128 6.17 5.17 -12.13
N GLY A 129 6.02 6.36 -11.54
CA GLY A 129 5.16 7.43 -12.06
C GLY A 129 5.59 7.91 -13.45
N ILE A 130 6.89 8.13 -13.67
CA ILE A 130 7.44 8.48 -15.00
C ILE A 130 7.19 7.34 -16.00
N ILE A 131 7.42 6.08 -15.60
CA ILE A 131 7.15 4.92 -16.48
C ILE A 131 5.66 4.88 -16.86
N ALA A 132 4.75 5.09 -15.90
CA ALA A 132 3.32 5.12 -16.17
C ALA A 132 2.93 6.24 -17.15
N LEU A 133 3.49 7.45 -16.98
CA LEU A 133 3.31 8.56 -17.92
C LEU A 133 3.83 8.22 -19.32
N TYR A 134 5.00 7.60 -19.42
CA TYR A 134 5.55 7.16 -20.70
C TYR A 134 4.61 6.15 -21.37
N LYS A 135 4.14 5.13 -20.65
CA LYS A 135 3.17 4.15 -21.18
C LYS A 135 1.88 4.82 -21.65
N LEU A 136 1.33 5.77 -20.88
CA LEU A 136 0.14 6.53 -21.26
C LEU A 136 0.32 7.32 -22.56
N SER A 137 1.51 7.87 -22.81
CA SER A 137 1.80 8.59 -24.06
C SER A 137 1.85 7.69 -25.30
N LYS A 138 1.91 6.37 -25.11
CA LYS A 138 1.94 5.35 -26.17
C LYS A 138 0.61 4.63 -26.37
N LEU A 139 -0.41 4.91 -25.54
CA LEU A 139 -1.74 4.27 -25.55
C LEU A 139 -2.85 5.23 -26.03
#